data_AF-A0A8T4WRR4-F1
#
_entry.id   AF-A0A8T4WRR4-F1
#
_cell.length_a   1.000
_cell.length_b   1.000
_cell.length_c   1.000
_cell.angle_alpha   90.00
_cell.angle_beta   90.00
_cell.angle_gamma   90.00
#
_symmetry.space_group_name_H-M   'P 1'
#
loop_
_entity.id
_entity.type
_entity.pdbx_description
1 polymer ?
#
loop_
_entity_poly.entity_id
_entity_poly.type
_entity_poly.pdbx_seq_one_letter_code
_entity_poly.pdbx_strand_id
1 'polypeptide(L)'
;MHWRDTVIANALNPFVWLILPLLSSSLSIYLLNLYIKDGDKRKLIFILAFFATTISYGYTVLEAFQIQTGALGLRFFDWTSVPIIIAVFIAANDFILKPTNYNLISKGFLFFTIFSFLIPFFPINTIAISTYLRMFVAIEINLVALYGFIKTRNPSFILFILSMISLSIGGMSFLIEENITGIFGNAVGMIFLGLIFFIPQKEQHGISAYFSIQEKLKDTKKALNESQSRYLRIFNAAKDAFLIF
;
A
#
# COMPACT_ATOMS: atom_id res chain seq x y z
N MET A 1 -17.91 20.12 -35.41
CA MET A 1 -17.98 18.92 -34.55
C MET A 1 -16.78 18.83 -33.60
N HIS A 2 -15.54 19.00 -34.09
CA HIS A 2 -14.31 19.01 -33.26
C HIS A 2 -14.28 19.91 -32.01
N TRP A 3 -14.87 21.10 -32.05
CA TRP A 3 -14.80 22.03 -30.90
C TRP A 3 -15.61 21.55 -29.68
N ARG A 4 -16.66 20.74 -29.93
CA ARG A 4 -17.51 20.20 -28.87
C ARG A 4 -16.81 19.05 -28.14
N ASP A 5 -16.06 18.24 -28.89
CA ASP A 5 -15.27 17.12 -28.36
C ASP A 5 -14.10 17.63 -27.52
N THR A 6 -13.44 18.73 -27.92
CA THR A 6 -12.38 19.37 -27.12
C THR A 6 -12.90 20.04 -25.85
N VAL A 7 -14.10 20.65 -25.89
CA VAL A 7 -14.70 21.29 -24.70
C VAL A 7 -15.18 20.23 -23.70
N ILE A 8 -15.79 19.14 -24.19
CA ILE A 8 -16.22 18.01 -23.35
C ILE A 8 -15.00 17.27 -22.77
N ALA A 9 -13.95 17.04 -23.57
CA ALA A 9 -12.71 16.44 -23.09
C ALA A 9 -12.02 17.29 -22.01
N ASN A 10 -11.98 18.61 -22.18
CA ASN A 10 -11.42 19.53 -21.19
C ASN A 10 -12.27 19.63 -19.91
N ALA A 11 -13.61 19.52 -20.03
CA ALA A 11 -14.50 19.52 -18.89
C ALA A 11 -14.49 18.20 -18.09
N LEU A 12 -14.22 17.06 -18.75
CA LEU A 12 -14.15 15.75 -18.10
C LEU A 12 -12.79 15.46 -17.48
N ASN A 13 -11.72 16.10 -17.96
CA ASN A 13 -10.35 15.89 -17.51
C ASN A 13 -10.22 15.93 -15.96
N PRO A 14 -10.73 16.94 -15.23
CA PRO A 14 -10.57 17.02 -13.76
C PRO A 14 -11.25 15.85 -13.01
N PHE A 15 -12.33 15.30 -13.56
CA PHE A 15 -13.04 14.17 -12.96
C PHE A 15 -12.27 12.86 -13.11
N VAL A 16 -11.48 12.70 -14.17
CA VAL A 16 -10.61 11.52 -14.36
C VAL A 16 -9.53 11.47 -13.28
N TRP A 17 -9.02 12.63 -12.85
CA TRP A 17 -8.04 12.72 -11.76
C TRP A 17 -8.57 12.25 -10.41
N LEU A 18 -9.88 12.31 -10.17
CA LEU A 18 -10.49 11.83 -8.93
C LEU A 18 -10.35 10.31 -8.75
N ILE A 19 -10.07 9.56 -9.81
CA ILE A 19 -9.90 8.10 -9.74
C ILE A 19 -8.74 7.72 -8.80
N LEU A 20 -7.61 8.45 -8.84
CA LEU A 20 -6.43 8.14 -8.04
C LEU A 20 -6.62 8.33 -6.52
N PRO A 21 -7.13 9.48 -6.02
CA PRO A 21 -7.42 9.63 -4.60
C PRO A 21 -8.56 8.72 -4.14
N LEU A 22 -9.56 8.42 -4.99
CA LEU A 22 -10.61 7.47 -4.64
C LEU A 22 -10.07 6.03 -4.51
N LEU A 23 -9.21 5.58 -5.41
CA LEU A 23 -8.58 4.27 -5.33
C LEU A 23 -7.69 4.17 -4.08
N SER A 24 -6.78 5.12 -3.87
CA SER A 24 -5.88 5.10 -2.71
C SER A 24 -6.63 5.18 -1.37
N SER A 25 -7.64 6.04 -1.26
CA SER A 25 -8.49 6.11 -0.05
C SER A 25 -9.29 4.83 0.17
N SER A 26 -9.84 4.21 -0.89
CA SER A 26 -10.57 2.95 -0.77
C SER A 26 -9.68 1.81 -0.26
N LEU A 27 -8.44 1.73 -0.75
CA LEU A 27 -7.44 0.76 -0.27
C LEU A 27 -7.05 1.04 1.19
N SER A 28 -6.85 2.30 1.56
CA SER A 28 -6.57 2.69 2.94
C SER A 28 -7.71 2.28 3.90
N ILE A 29 -8.96 2.57 3.54
CA ILE A 29 -10.15 2.21 4.34
C ILE A 29 -10.29 0.69 4.44
N TYR A 30 -10.11 -0.03 3.33
CA TYR A 30 -10.15 -1.48 3.32
C TYR A 30 -9.11 -2.09 4.26
N LEU A 31 -7.87 -1.60 4.22
CA LEU A 31 -6.81 -2.07 5.10
C LEU A 31 -7.03 -1.69 6.55
N LEU A 32 -7.61 -0.52 6.82
CA LEU A 32 -8.01 -0.11 8.17
C LEU A 32 -9.04 -1.09 8.76
N ASN A 33 -10.03 -1.48 7.97
CA ASN A 33 -11.01 -2.48 8.38
C ASN A 33 -10.39 -3.85 8.68
N LEU A 34 -9.32 -4.23 7.98
CA LEU A 34 -8.56 -5.43 8.30
C LEU A 34 -7.71 -5.25 9.56
N TYR A 35 -7.01 -4.13 9.69
CA TYR A 35 -6.17 -3.82 10.86
C TYR A 35 -6.96 -3.82 12.17
N ILE A 36 -8.17 -3.26 12.19
CA ILE A 36 -9.03 -3.28 13.39
C ILE A 36 -9.34 -4.72 13.85
N LYS A 37 -9.37 -5.69 12.93
CA LYS A 37 -9.68 -7.09 13.25
C LYS A 37 -8.49 -7.89 13.77
N ASP A 38 -7.27 -7.55 13.36
CA ASP A 38 -6.08 -8.38 13.61
C ASP A 38 -4.91 -7.68 14.30
N GLY A 39 -4.91 -6.34 14.36
CA GLY A 39 -3.87 -5.53 15.01
C GLY A 39 -2.50 -5.57 14.32
N ASP A 40 -2.41 -6.05 13.08
CA ASP A 40 -1.13 -6.26 12.40
C ASP A 40 -0.51 -4.94 11.92
N LYS A 41 0.64 -4.58 12.51
CA LYS A 41 1.40 -3.36 12.21
C LYS A 41 1.87 -3.26 10.76
N ARG A 42 1.96 -4.38 10.05
CA ARG A 42 2.24 -4.43 8.61
C ARG A 42 1.18 -3.69 7.79
N LYS A 43 -0.09 -3.84 8.17
CA LYS A 43 -1.20 -3.14 7.52
C LYS A 43 -1.19 -1.66 7.86
N LEU A 44 -0.80 -1.30 9.08
CA LEU A 44 -0.67 0.09 9.51
C LEU A 44 0.31 0.87 8.61
N ILE A 45 1.43 0.25 8.21
CA ILE A 45 2.38 0.84 7.26
C ILE A 45 1.68 1.18 5.93
N PHE A 46 0.93 0.23 5.37
CA PHE A 46 0.21 0.46 4.12
C PHE A 46 -0.97 1.43 4.24
N ILE A 47 -1.72 1.41 5.34
CA ILE A 47 -2.81 2.37 5.61
C ILE A 47 -2.25 3.80 5.56
N LEU A 48 -1.19 4.07 6.32
CA LEU A 48 -0.57 5.39 6.37
C LEU A 48 0.04 5.78 5.01
N ALA A 49 0.66 4.84 4.31
CA ALA A 49 1.17 5.06 2.97
C ALA A 49 0.07 5.45 1.97
N PHE A 50 -1.03 4.69 1.89
CA PHE A 50 -2.14 5.00 1.00
C PHE A 50 -2.88 6.27 1.39
N PHE A 51 -2.97 6.57 2.68
CA PHE A 51 -3.51 7.85 3.16
C PHE A 51 -2.63 9.03 2.69
N ALA A 52 -1.30 8.92 2.82
CA ALA A 52 -0.39 9.95 2.33
C ALA A 52 -0.47 10.11 0.80
N THR A 53 -0.58 9.01 0.07
CA THR A 53 -0.81 9.01 -1.39
C THR A 53 -2.14 9.64 -1.78
N THR A 54 -3.21 9.46 -0.97
CA THR A 54 -4.49 10.15 -1.18
C THR A 54 -4.30 11.67 -1.14
N ILE A 55 -3.52 12.16 -0.17
CA ILE A 55 -3.21 13.60 -0.05
C ILE A 55 -2.41 14.06 -1.27
N SER A 56 -1.40 13.29 -1.69
CA SER A 56 -0.61 13.57 -2.89
C SER A 56 -1.50 13.76 -4.11
N TYR A 57 -2.37 12.79 -4.42
CA TYR A 57 -3.26 12.90 -5.57
C TYR A 57 -4.35 13.98 -5.38
N GLY A 58 -4.71 14.30 -4.14
CA GLY A 58 -5.55 15.47 -3.83
C GLY A 58 -4.97 16.76 -4.42
N TYR A 59 -3.66 16.97 -4.35
CA TYR A 59 -3.01 18.12 -4.98
C TYR A 59 -3.11 18.10 -6.51
N THR A 60 -2.93 16.94 -7.14
CA THR A 60 -3.09 16.83 -8.61
C THR A 60 -4.51 17.12 -9.06
N VAL A 61 -5.52 16.78 -8.23
CA VAL A 61 -6.91 17.14 -8.50
C VAL A 61 -7.10 18.65 -8.41
N LEU A 62 -6.56 19.32 -7.39
CA LEU A 62 -6.65 20.77 -7.26
C LEU A 62 -6.04 21.49 -8.47
N GLU A 63 -4.89 21.03 -8.94
CA GLU A 63 -4.25 21.56 -10.16
C GLU A 63 -5.09 21.30 -11.42
N ALA A 64 -5.71 20.13 -11.54
CA ALA A 64 -6.63 19.83 -12.64
C ALA A 64 -7.89 20.72 -12.64
N PHE A 65 -8.34 21.17 -11.46
CA PHE A 65 -9.39 22.19 -11.31
C PHE A 65 -8.88 23.63 -11.46
N GLN A 66 -7.62 23.83 -11.91
CA GLN A 66 -6.97 25.14 -12.06
C GLN A 66 -6.88 25.95 -10.76
N ILE A 67 -6.93 25.27 -9.61
CA ILE A 67 -6.73 25.90 -8.30
C ILE A 67 -5.22 26.03 -8.11
N GLN A 68 -4.72 27.26 -8.01
CA GLN A 68 -3.28 27.53 -7.84
C GLN A 68 -2.80 27.03 -6.48
N THR A 69 -2.01 25.96 -6.49
CA THR A 69 -1.38 25.35 -5.30
C THR A 69 0.00 25.95 -4.99
N GLY A 70 0.59 26.66 -5.96
CA GLY A 70 1.90 27.30 -5.85
C GLY A 70 3.06 26.31 -5.68
N ALA A 71 4.27 26.83 -5.44
CA ALA A 71 5.47 26.00 -5.26
C ALA A 71 5.38 25.04 -4.06
N LEU A 72 4.55 25.38 -3.07
CA LEU A 72 4.31 24.55 -1.90
C LEU A 72 3.48 23.30 -2.26
N GLY A 73 2.47 23.43 -3.12
CA GLY A 73 1.67 22.30 -3.61
C GLY A 73 2.49 21.21 -4.27
N LEU A 74 3.38 21.60 -5.19
CA LEU A 74 4.28 20.66 -5.87
C LEU A 74 5.22 19.94 -4.89
N ARG A 75 5.76 20.65 -3.90
CA ARG A 75 6.60 20.04 -2.85
C ARG A 75 5.82 19.05 -2.00
N PHE A 76 4.55 19.36 -1.69
CA PHE A 76 3.67 18.46 -0.97
C PHE A 76 3.36 17.21 -1.78
N PHE A 77 2.98 17.35 -3.05
CA PHE A 77 2.81 16.22 -3.96
C PHE A 77 4.04 15.30 -3.97
N ASP A 78 5.24 15.90 -4.05
CA ASP A 78 6.47 15.13 -4.12
C ASP A 78 6.81 14.36 -2.86
N TRP A 79 6.61 14.93 -1.68
CA TRP A 79 7.00 14.25 -0.44
C TRP A 79 5.89 13.37 0.14
N THR A 80 4.62 13.72 -0.06
CA THR A 80 3.50 12.91 0.44
C THR A 80 3.31 11.60 -0.31
N SER A 81 3.90 11.45 -1.49
CA SER A 81 3.97 10.18 -2.23
C SER A 81 5.17 9.30 -1.84
N VAL A 82 6.13 9.77 -1.03
CA VAL A 82 7.28 8.95 -0.61
C VAL A 82 6.91 7.81 0.36
N PRO A 83 5.97 7.99 1.32
CA PRO A 83 5.57 6.91 2.23
C PRO A 83 5.14 5.62 1.54
N ILE A 84 4.43 5.69 0.40
CA ILE A 84 4.06 4.47 -0.33
C ILE A 84 5.27 3.74 -0.92
N ILE A 85 6.26 4.48 -1.40
CA ILE A 85 7.49 3.91 -1.95
C ILE A 85 8.29 3.19 -0.85
N ILE A 86 8.36 3.78 0.34
CA ILE A 86 9.01 3.15 1.50
C ILE A 86 8.22 1.94 2.01
N ALA A 87 6.88 2.02 2.04
CA ALA A 87 6.04 0.88 2.44
C ALA A 87 6.25 -0.33 1.51
N VAL A 88 6.29 -0.07 0.21
CA VAL A 88 6.56 -1.07 -0.82
C VAL A 88 7.99 -1.62 -0.68
N PHE A 89 8.99 -0.75 -0.45
CA PHE A 89 10.36 -1.17 -0.19
C PHE A 89 10.47 -2.12 1.01
N ILE A 90 9.83 -1.77 2.12
CA ILE A 90 9.78 -2.60 3.34
C ILE A 90 9.13 -3.96 3.02
N ALA A 91 8.03 -3.97 2.28
CA ALA A 91 7.32 -5.20 1.92
C ALA A 91 8.15 -6.10 0.98
N ALA A 92 8.86 -5.51 0.01
CA ALA A 92 9.76 -6.23 -0.89
C ALA A 92 10.90 -6.91 -0.12
N ASN A 93 11.55 -6.15 0.75
CA ASN A 93 12.71 -6.58 1.51
C ASN A 93 12.38 -7.52 2.67
N ASP A 94 11.13 -7.59 3.08
CA ASP A 94 10.69 -8.49 4.14
C ASP A 94 11.05 -9.95 3.87
N PHE A 95 11.00 -10.35 2.59
CA PHE A 95 11.36 -11.69 2.14
C PHE A 95 12.84 -12.01 2.40
N ILE A 96 13.72 -11.01 2.22
CA ILE A 96 15.17 -11.16 2.33
C ILE A 96 15.60 -10.97 3.78
N LEU A 97 15.18 -9.87 4.41
CA LEU A 97 15.65 -9.43 5.71
C LEU A 97 15.01 -10.21 6.87
N LYS A 98 13.82 -10.80 6.67
CA LYS A 98 13.06 -11.54 7.68
C LYS A 98 13.10 -10.85 9.06
N PRO A 99 12.63 -9.60 9.15
CA PRO A 99 12.88 -8.78 10.32
C PRO A 99 12.27 -9.41 11.58
N THR A 100 13.08 -9.46 12.64
CA THR A 100 12.69 -10.03 13.93
C THR A 100 11.75 -9.12 14.72
N ASN A 101 11.76 -7.81 14.45
CA ASN A 101 10.98 -6.82 15.22
C ASN A 101 10.26 -5.79 14.34
N TYR A 102 9.02 -6.10 13.95
CA TYR A 102 8.15 -5.17 13.20
C TYR A 102 7.74 -3.93 13.99
N ASN A 103 7.84 -3.94 15.32
CA ASN A 103 7.54 -2.75 16.11
C ASN A 103 8.55 -1.63 15.82
N LEU A 104 9.83 -2.00 15.65
CA LEU A 104 10.88 -1.05 15.33
C LEU A 104 10.71 -0.49 13.90
N ILE A 105 10.43 -1.37 12.93
CA ILE A 105 10.19 -0.99 11.54
C ILE A 105 8.98 -0.05 11.44
N SER A 106 7.87 -0.38 12.09
CA SER A 106 6.66 0.45 12.08
C SER A 106 6.91 1.83 12.72
N LYS A 107 7.68 1.92 13.82
CA LYS A 107 8.07 3.20 14.41
C LYS A 107 8.98 4.01 13.50
N GLY A 108 9.97 3.38 12.87
CA GLY A 108 10.85 4.03 11.89
C GLY A 108 10.09 4.55 10.68
N PHE A 109 9.15 3.76 10.17
CA PHE A 109 8.25 4.16 9.09
C PHE A 109 7.37 5.35 9.49
N LEU A 110 6.79 5.34 10.69
CA LEU A 110 5.96 6.44 11.18
C LEU A 110 6.77 7.73 11.33
N PHE A 111 7.99 7.64 11.88
CA PHE A 111 8.93 8.75 11.94
C PHE A 111 9.22 9.30 10.54
N PHE A 112 9.57 8.44 9.59
CA PHE A 112 9.83 8.84 8.20
C PHE A 112 8.61 9.50 7.54
N THR A 113 7.42 8.97 7.78
CA THR A 113 6.15 9.52 7.25
C THR A 113 5.91 10.93 7.79
N ILE A 114 6.09 11.16 9.10
CA ILE A 114 5.97 12.51 9.67
C ILE A 114 6.98 13.45 9.02
N PHE A 115 8.24 13.02 8.87
CA PHE A 115 9.27 13.80 8.21
C PHE A 115 8.90 14.14 6.76
N SER A 116 8.29 13.23 6.00
CA SER A 116 7.85 13.52 4.64
C SER A 116 6.79 14.62 4.58
N PHE A 117 5.95 14.78 5.60
CA PHE A 117 5.02 15.91 5.67
C PHE A 117 5.68 17.23 6.09
N LEU A 118 6.85 17.19 6.74
CA LEU A 118 7.56 18.37 7.22
C LEU A 118 8.51 18.96 6.16
N ILE A 119 9.14 18.12 5.33
CA ILE A 119 10.12 18.58 4.34
C ILE A 119 9.58 19.65 3.36
N PRO A 120 8.32 19.60 2.87
CA PRO A 120 7.78 20.62 1.99
C PRO A 120 7.83 22.06 2.51
N PHE A 121 7.87 22.24 3.83
CA PHE A 121 7.95 23.56 4.48
C PHE A 121 9.36 24.17 4.44
N PHE A 122 10.38 23.36 4.16
CA PHE A 122 11.74 23.87 4.03
C PHE A 122 11.97 24.46 2.63
N PRO A 123 12.69 25.59 2.51
CA PRO A 123 12.98 26.25 1.23
C PRO A 123 14.08 25.53 0.45
N ILE A 124 14.01 24.20 0.33
CA ILE A 124 15.00 23.37 -0.35
C ILE A 124 14.38 22.81 -1.64
N ASN A 125 15.09 22.92 -2.77
CA ASN A 125 14.68 22.23 -3.99
C ASN A 125 15.04 20.75 -3.89
N THR A 126 14.09 19.95 -3.42
CA THR A 126 14.26 18.52 -3.16
C THR A 126 13.79 17.63 -4.31
N ILE A 127 13.32 18.19 -5.42
CA ILE A 127 12.71 17.44 -6.54
C ILE A 127 13.73 16.47 -7.16
N ALA A 128 14.98 16.91 -7.33
CA ALA A 128 16.04 16.04 -7.84
C ALA A 128 16.33 14.89 -6.87
N ILE A 129 16.43 15.19 -5.57
CA ILE A 129 16.72 14.21 -4.52
C ILE A 129 15.61 13.16 -4.44
N SER A 130 14.35 13.60 -4.43
CA SER A 130 13.20 12.69 -4.40
C SER A 130 13.20 11.80 -5.66
N THR A 131 13.43 12.38 -6.85
CA THR A 131 13.47 11.63 -8.11
C THR A 131 14.50 10.51 -8.11
N TYR A 132 15.76 10.80 -7.73
CA TYR A 132 16.81 9.77 -7.67
C TYR A 132 16.53 8.69 -6.64
N LEU A 133 15.99 9.08 -5.48
CA LEU A 133 15.58 8.14 -4.45
C LEU A 133 14.49 7.20 -4.95
N ARG A 134 13.46 7.72 -5.63
CA ARG A 134 12.39 6.91 -6.21
C ARG A 134 12.91 5.95 -7.26
N MET A 135 13.82 6.40 -8.14
CA MET A 135 14.41 5.54 -9.17
C MET A 135 15.23 4.41 -8.57
N PHE A 136 16.10 4.70 -7.60
CA PHE A 136 16.91 3.70 -6.92
C PHE A 136 16.04 2.65 -6.22
N VAL A 137 15.05 3.11 -5.46
CA VAL A 137 14.13 2.23 -4.74
C VAL A 137 13.28 1.40 -5.73
N ALA A 138 12.81 1.97 -6.83
CA ALA A 138 12.05 1.22 -7.83
C ALA A 138 12.87 0.11 -8.49
N ILE A 139 14.15 0.36 -8.82
CA ILE A 139 15.05 -0.66 -9.39
C ILE A 139 15.26 -1.78 -8.37
N GLU A 140 15.59 -1.42 -7.14
CA GLU A 140 15.82 -2.37 -6.05
C GLU A 140 14.60 -3.27 -5.81
N ILE A 141 13.41 -2.67 -5.71
CA ILE A 141 12.16 -3.39 -5.49
C ILE A 141 11.91 -4.41 -6.61
N ASN A 142 12.12 -4.02 -7.87
CA ASN A 142 11.94 -4.93 -9.01
C ASN A 142 12.94 -6.10 -8.99
N LEU A 143 14.20 -5.85 -8.63
CA LEU A 143 15.22 -6.90 -8.52
C LEU A 143 14.89 -7.88 -7.38
N VAL A 144 14.50 -7.36 -6.22
CA VAL A 144 14.10 -8.19 -5.06
C VAL A 144 12.87 -9.00 -5.39
N ALA A 145 11.88 -8.41 -6.04
CA ALA A 145 10.66 -9.10 -6.44
C ALA A 145 10.93 -10.19 -7.48
N LEU A 146 11.81 -9.93 -8.46
CA LEU A 146 12.23 -10.92 -9.45
C LEU A 146 12.96 -12.10 -8.79
N TYR A 147 13.90 -11.80 -7.89
CA TYR A 147 14.58 -12.83 -7.11
C TYR A 147 13.60 -13.66 -6.26
N GLY A 148 12.67 -12.99 -5.57
CA GLY A 148 11.60 -13.62 -4.80
C GLY A 148 10.75 -14.54 -5.65
N PHE A 149 10.36 -14.11 -6.85
CA PHE A 149 9.60 -14.92 -7.80
C PHE A 149 10.37 -16.17 -8.24
N ILE A 150 11.64 -16.03 -8.64
CA ILE A 150 12.47 -17.15 -9.09
C ILE A 150 12.60 -18.21 -7.98
N LYS A 151 12.78 -17.75 -6.73
CA LYS A 151 13.03 -18.61 -5.57
C LYS A 151 11.78 -19.31 -5.04
N THR A 152 10.66 -18.61 -4.97
CA THR A 152 9.42 -19.12 -4.34
C THR A 152 8.37 -19.57 -5.33
N ARG A 153 8.45 -19.13 -6.59
CA ARG A 153 7.39 -19.27 -7.61
C ARG A 153 6.04 -18.70 -7.17
N ASN A 154 6.03 -17.79 -6.20
CA ASN A 154 4.80 -17.17 -5.71
C ASN A 154 4.30 -16.07 -6.68
N PRO A 155 3.07 -16.14 -7.19
CA PRO A 155 2.53 -15.19 -8.16
C PRO A 155 2.38 -13.75 -7.63
N SER A 156 2.41 -13.54 -6.31
CA SER A 156 2.40 -12.20 -5.71
C SER A 156 3.56 -11.34 -6.15
N PHE A 157 4.73 -11.95 -6.35
CA PHE A 157 5.89 -11.24 -6.84
C PHE A 157 5.68 -10.74 -8.28
N ILE A 158 4.94 -11.48 -9.11
CA ILE A 158 4.56 -11.02 -10.46
C ILE A 158 3.63 -9.81 -10.36
N LEU A 159 2.59 -9.88 -9.54
CA LEU A 159 1.66 -8.76 -9.34
C LEU A 159 2.38 -7.51 -8.83
N PHE A 160 3.39 -7.71 -7.98
CA PHE A 160 4.19 -6.64 -7.44
C PHE A 160 5.14 -6.02 -8.49
N ILE A 161 5.78 -6.83 -9.33
CA ILE A 161 6.57 -6.34 -10.48
C ILE A 161 5.66 -5.55 -11.44
N LEU A 162 4.50 -6.10 -11.80
CA LEU A 162 3.54 -5.42 -12.69
C LEU A 162 3.07 -4.10 -12.08
N SER A 163 2.76 -4.08 -10.78
CA SER A 163 2.41 -2.86 -10.06
C SER A 163 3.53 -1.81 -10.18
N MET A 164 4.77 -2.19 -9.91
CA MET A 164 5.91 -1.26 -9.95
C MET A 164 6.22 -0.75 -11.35
N ILE A 165 6.11 -1.59 -12.38
CA ILE A 165 6.26 -1.16 -13.78
C ILE A 165 5.17 -0.15 -14.12
N SER A 166 3.90 -0.45 -13.81
CA SER A 166 2.78 0.45 -14.10
C SER A 166 2.89 1.78 -13.34
N LEU A 167 3.25 1.76 -12.05
CA LEU A 167 3.50 2.97 -11.27
C LEU A 167 4.67 3.79 -11.82
N SER A 168 5.74 3.13 -12.29
CA SER A 168 6.90 3.80 -12.88
C SER A 168 6.54 4.48 -14.21
N ILE A 169 5.81 3.78 -15.08
CA ILE A 169 5.28 4.35 -16.33
C ILE A 169 4.38 5.54 -16.01
N GLY A 170 3.47 5.39 -15.03
CA GLY A 170 2.58 6.45 -14.57
C GLY A 170 3.32 7.66 -14.01
N GLY A 171 4.41 7.45 -13.28
CA GLY A 171 5.26 8.53 -12.76
C GLY A 171 6.04 9.24 -13.87
N MET A 172 6.60 8.50 -14.84
CA MET A 172 7.32 9.09 -15.97
C MET A 172 6.39 9.89 -16.89
N SER A 173 5.15 9.45 -17.10
CA SER A 173 4.21 10.13 -17.99
C SER A 173 3.82 11.53 -17.48
N PHE A 174 3.88 11.78 -16.17
CA PHE A 174 3.75 13.13 -15.62
C PHE A 174 4.92 14.05 -15.98
N LEU A 175 6.11 13.50 -16.24
CA LEU A 175 7.29 14.30 -16.66
C LEU A 175 7.24 14.71 -18.13
N ILE A 176 6.50 13.98 -18.96
CA ILE A 176 6.34 14.22 -20.41
C ILE A 176 4.99 14.85 -20.75
N GLU A 177 4.25 15.33 -19.74
CA GLU A 177 2.92 15.96 -19.86
C GLU A 177 1.82 15.05 -20.47
N GLU A 178 2.05 13.74 -20.51
CA GLU A 178 1.07 12.74 -20.95
C GLU A 178 0.14 12.35 -19.79
N ASN A 179 -0.76 13.27 -19.44
CA ASN A 179 -1.63 13.14 -18.27
C ASN A 179 -2.49 11.86 -18.24
N ILE A 180 -3.05 11.44 -19.38
CA ILE A 180 -3.93 10.25 -19.44
C ILE A 180 -3.14 8.96 -19.18
N THR A 181 -1.96 8.82 -19.80
CA THR A 181 -1.03 7.70 -19.57
C THR A 181 -0.59 7.67 -18.10
N GLY A 182 -0.36 8.84 -17.50
CA GLY A 182 -0.04 9.01 -16.09
C GLY A 182 -1.11 8.47 -15.17
N ILE A 183 -2.37 8.90 -15.37
CA ILE A 183 -3.50 8.45 -14.55
C ILE A 183 -3.71 6.94 -14.72
N PHE A 184 -3.70 6.44 -15.95
CA PHE A 184 -3.94 5.03 -16.22
C PHE A 184 -2.84 4.13 -15.62
N GLY A 185 -1.57 4.48 -15.81
CA GLY A 185 -0.44 3.73 -15.25
C GLY A 185 -0.48 3.68 -13.73
N ASN A 186 -0.77 4.82 -13.07
CA ASN A 186 -0.90 4.87 -11.62
C ASN A 186 -2.10 4.07 -11.10
N ALA A 187 -3.26 4.17 -11.78
CA ALA A 187 -4.46 3.44 -11.40
C ALA A 187 -4.27 1.93 -11.53
N VAL A 188 -3.75 1.45 -12.67
CA VAL A 188 -3.45 0.03 -12.89
C VAL A 188 -2.41 -0.47 -11.90
N GLY A 189 -1.36 0.32 -11.64
CA GLY A 189 -0.36 0.02 -10.63
C GLY A 189 -0.94 -0.18 -9.24
N MET A 190 -1.84 0.72 -8.82
CA MET A 190 -2.57 0.59 -7.55
C MET A 190 -3.54 -0.58 -7.52
N ILE A 191 -4.19 -0.92 -8.64
CA ILE A 191 -5.05 -2.11 -8.73
C ILE A 191 -4.23 -3.37 -8.50
N PHE A 192 -3.08 -3.53 -9.19
CA PHE A 192 -2.21 -4.68 -8.95
C PHE A 192 -1.71 -4.73 -7.51
N LEU A 193 -1.32 -3.59 -6.94
CA LEU A 193 -0.89 -3.51 -5.55
C LEU A 193 -2.02 -3.89 -4.59
N GLY A 194 -3.25 -3.45 -4.87
CA GLY A 194 -4.46 -3.79 -4.13
C GLY A 194 -4.80 -5.27 -4.23
N LEU A 195 -4.74 -5.86 -5.42
CA LEU A 195 -5.04 -7.28 -5.67
C LEU A 195 -4.16 -8.22 -4.83
N ILE A 196 -2.93 -7.81 -4.52
CA ILE A 196 -2.04 -8.56 -3.63
C ILE A 196 -2.68 -8.76 -2.24
N PHE A 197 -3.46 -7.79 -1.74
CA PHE A 197 -4.18 -7.91 -0.46
C PHE A 197 -5.45 -8.74 -0.55
N PHE A 198 -6.05 -8.88 -1.74
CA PHE A 198 -7.29 -9.62 -1.95
C PHE A 198 -7.07 -11.11 -2.20
N ILE A 199 -5.93 -11.49 -2.81
CA ILE A 199 -5.65 -12.88 -3.16
C ILE A 199 -5.08 -13.61 -1.95
N PRO A 200 -5.78 -14.64 -1.41
CA PRO A 200 -5.31 -15.37 -0.23
C PRO A 200 -3.98 -16.09 -0.52
N GLN A 201 -3.02 -15.88 0.37
CA GLN A 201 -1.66 -16.41 0.25
C GLN A 201 -1.45 -17.55 1.23
N LYS A 202 -0.92 -18.68 0.74
CA LYS A 202 -0.54 -19.84 1.58
C LYS A 202 0.78 -19.66 2.35
N GLU A 203 1.58 -18.66 2.01
CA GLU A 203 2.94 -18.50 2.57
C GLU A 203 3.00 -17.51 3.74
N GLN A 204 3.87 -17.83 4.71
CA GLN A 204 4.02 -17.09 5.97
C GLN A 204 5.23 -16.11 5.99
N HIS A 205 5.98 -15.98 4.89
CA HIS A 205 7.17 -15.13 4.81
C HIS A 205 7.22 -14.29 3.52
N GLY A 206 7.70 -13.04 3.63
CA GLY A 206 7.85 -12.11 2.51
C GLY A 206 6.58 -11.28 2.24
N ILE A 207 6.46 -10.77 1.00
CA ILE A 207 5.30 -10.02 0.50
C ILE A 207 4.02 -10.72 0.98
N SER A 208 3.85 -12.02 0.69
CA SER A 208 2.70 -12.85 1.12
C SER A 208 2.35 -12.83 2.62
N ALA A 209 3.32 -12.58 3.51
CA ALA A 209 3.10 -12.54 4.95
C ALA A 209 2.41 -11.27 5.44
N TYR A 210 2.43 -10.18 4.67
CA TYR A 210 1.59 -9.01 4.90
C TYR A 210 0.10 -9.32 4.60
N PHE A 211 -0.16 -10.47 3.96
CA PHE A 211 -1.42 -10.75 3.26
C PHE A 211 -2.11 -12.06 3.67
N SER A 212 -1.46 -12.95 4.45
CA SER A 212 -2.03 -14.24 4.92
C SER A 212 -2.83 -14.17 6.22
N ILE A 213 -3.86 -13.30 6.28
CA ILE A 213 -4.62 -13.06 7.54
C ILE A 213 -5.98 -13.74 7.62
N GLN A 214 -6.73 -13.89 6.53
CA GLN A 214 -8.01 -14.63 6.61
C GLN A 214 -7.80 -16.07 7.06
N GLU A 215 -6.71 -16.70 6.61
CA GLU A 215 -6.34 -18.06 7.00
C GLU A 215 -5.90 -18.11 8.47
N LYS A 216 -5.02 -17.20 8.93
CA LYS A 216 -4.64 -17.12 10.35
C LYS A 216 -5.82 -16.86 11.28
N LEU A 217 -6.75 -15.97 10.94
CA LEU A 217 -7.95 -15.73 11.74
C LEU A 217 -8.86 -16.96 11.76
N LYS A 218 -9.02 -17.64 10.62
CA LYS A 218 -9.81 -18.87 10.52
C LYS A 218 -9.18 -20.01 11.33
N ASP A 219 -7.87 -20.17 11.26
CA ASP A 219 -7.10 -21.19 11.98
C ASP A 219 -7.05 -20.90 13.48
N THR A 220 -6.87 -19.64 13.87
CA THR A 220 -6.89 -19.23 15.28
C THR A 220 -8.29 -19.40 15.87
N LYS A 221 -9.35 -19.07 15.13
CA LYS A 221 -10.74 -19.27 15.56
C LYS A 221 -11.09 -20.76 15.64
N LYS A 222 -10.55 -21.58 14.73
CA LYS A 222 -10.69 -23.03 14.78
C LYS A 222 -9.96 -23.62 16.00
N ALA A 223 -8.71 -23.22 16.23
CA ALA A 223 -7.93 -23.63 17.40
C ALA A 223 -8.58 -23.18 18.73
N LEU A 224 -9.16 -21.98 18.77
CA LEU A 224 -9.90 -21.48 19.93
C LEU A 224 -11.15 -22.33 20.20
N ASN A 225 -11.94 -22.62 19.18
CA ASN A 225 -13.13 -23.49 19.29
C ASN A 225 -12.75 -24.91 19.73
N GLU A 226 -11.67 -25.46 19.18
CA GLU A 226 -11.16 -26.78 19.58
C GLU A 226 -10.71 -26.77 21.04
N SER A 227 -9.97 -25.75 21.49
CA SER A 227 -9.57 -25.58 22.88
C SER A 227 -10.76 -25.46 23.83
N GLN A 228 -11.75 -24.62 23.50
CA GLN A 228 -12.99 -24.47 24.28
C GLN A 228 -13.76 -25.79 24.37
N SER A 229 -13.88 -26.54 23.28
CA SER A 229 -14.55 -27.84 23.28
C SER A 229 -13.82 -28.86 24.16
N ARG A 230 -12.48 -28.80 24.21
CA ARG A 230 -11.64 -29.66 25.04
C ARG A 230 -11.80 -29.32 26.52
N TYR A 231 -11.80 -28.03 26.86
CA TYR A 231 -12.07 -27.55 28.23
C TYR A 231 -13.48 -27.96 28.70
N LEU A 232 -14.50 -27.81 27.86
CA LEU A 232 -15.87 -28.24 28.18
C LEU A 232 -15.96 -29.74 28.44
N ARG A 233 -15.27 -30.57 27.64
CA ARG A 233 -15.22 -32.03 27.87
C ARG A 233 -14.55 -32.38 29.19
N ILE A 234 -13.42 -31.75 29.50
CA ILE A 234 -12.70 -31.98 30.76
C ILE A 234 -13.54 -31.54 31.96
N PHE A 235 -14.17 -30.36 31.86
CA PHE A 235 -15.05 -29.83 32.90
C PHE A 235 -16.27 -30.75 33.13
N ASN A 236 -16.92 -31.22 32.07
CA ASN A 236 -18.05 -32.13 32.19
C ASN A 236 -17.63 -33.49 32.76
N ALA A 237 -16.50 -34.07 32.31
CA ALA A 237 -15.98 -35.31 32.86
C ALA A 237 -15.60 -35.18 34.34
N ALA A 238 -15.04 -34.04 34.75
CA ALA A 238 -14.73 -33.77 36.15
C ALA A 238 -16.01 -33.59 36.98
N LYS A 239 -17.00 -32.86 36.47
CA LYS A 239 -18.32 -32.71 37.10
C LYS A 239 -19.01 -34.06 37.30
N ASP A 240 -18.98 -34.92 36.29
CA ASP A 240 -19.58 -36.25 36.35
C ASP A 240 -18.84 -37.12 37.39
N ALA A 241 -17.52 -37.03 37.48
CA ALA A 241 -16.74 -37.71 38.52
C ALA A 241 -17.04 -37.19 39.94
N PHE A 242 -17.29 -35.89 40.10
CA PHE A 242 -17.68 -35.29 41.38
C PHE A 242 -19.12 -35.61 41.81
N LEU A 243 -20.02 -35.91 40.88
CA LEU A 243 -21.41 -36.30 41.18
C LEU A 243 -21.55 -37.79 41.55
N ILE A 244 -20.50 -38.59 41.35
CA ILE A 244 -20.46 -40.03 41.67
C ILE A 244 -19.87 -40.27 43.07
N PHE A 245 -19.24 -39.26 43.68
CA PHE A 245 -18.79 -39.24 45.08
C PHE A 245 -19.80 -38.54 45.98
#